data_AF-A0A8C3IEA5-F1
#
_entry.id   AF-A0A8C3IEA5-F1
#
_cell.length_a   1.000
_cell.length_b   1.000
_cell.length_c   1.000
_cell.angle_alpha   90.00
_cell.angle_beta   90.00
_cell.angle_gamma   90.00
#
_symmetry.space_group_name_H-M   'P 1'
#
loop_
_entity.id
_entity.type
_entity.pdbx_description
1 polymer ?
#
loop_
_entity_poly.entity_id
_entity_poly.type
_entity_poly.pdbx_seq_one_letter_code
_entity_poly.pdbx_strand_id
1 'polypeptide(L)'
;MASVWDEAEDGVGEEVLKMSTEEIVQRTRLLDSEIKIMKSEVLRVTHELQAMKDKIKENSEKIKVNKTLPYLVSNVIELLDVDPNDQEEDGANIDLDSQRKGKCAVIKTSTRQTYFLPVIGLVDAEKLKPGDLVGVNKDSYLILETLPTEYDSRVKAMEVDERPTEQYSDIGGLDKQIQELVEAIVLPMNHKEKFENLGIQPPKGVLMYGPPGTGKTLLARACAAQTKATFLKLAGPQLVQMFIGDGAKLVRDAFALAKEKAPSIIFIDELDAIGTKRFDSEKAGDREVQRTMLELLNQLDGFQPNTQVKVIAATNRVDILDPALLRSGRLDRKIEFPMPNEEARARIMQIHSRKMNVSPDVNYEELARCTDDFNGAQCKAVCVEAGMIALRRGATELTHEDYMEGILEVQAKKKANLQYYA
;
A
#
# COMPACT_ATOMS: atom_id res chain seq x y z
N MET A 1 -11.55 22.26 39.05
CA MET A 1 -11.33 22.40 40.50
C MET A 1 -9.99 23.08 40.74
N ALA A 2 -9.92 24.35 40.33
CA ALA A 2 -8.87 25.30 40.70
C ALA A 2 -9.61 26.57 41.16
N SER A 3 -9.10 27.14 42.24
CA SER A 3 -9.68 28.12 43.15
C SER A 3 -9.88 29.50 42.54
N VAL A 4 -11.08 29.79 42.02
CA VAL A 4 -11.49 31.16 41.65
C VAL A 4 -12.22 31.88 42.81
N TRP A 5 -12.36 31.22 43.96
CA TRP A 5 -13.11 31.72 45.12
C TRP A 5 -12.24 32.03 46.35
N ASP A 6 -10.92 31.96 46.25
CA ASP A 6 -9.98 32.18 47.38
C ASP A 6 -9.38 33.60 47.45
N GLU A 7 -9.78 34.50 46.56
CA GLU A 7 -9.45 35.93 46.64
C GLU A 7 -10.72 36.78 46.80
N ALA A 8 -11.58 36.42 47.74
CA ALA A 8 -12.58 37.35 48.25
C ALA A 8 -11.88 38.26 49.28
N GLU A 9 -11.57 39.49 48.89
CA GLU A 9 -11.23 40.55 49.84
C GLU A 9 -12.43 40.69 50.82
N ASP A 10 -12.25 40.25 52.07
CA ASP A 10 -13.23 40.33 53.18
C ASP A 10 -13.51 41.78 53.66
N GLY A 11 -13.32 42.77 52.79
CA GLY A 11 -13.59 44.18 53.04
C GLY A 11 -14.71 44.68 52.12
N VAL A 12 -15.64 45.45 52.67
CA VAL A 12 -16.59 46.20 51.85
C VAL A 12 -15.78 47.13 50.95
N GLY A 13 -15.74 46.87 49.63
CA GLY A 13 -14.85 47.57 48.70
C GLY A 13 -14.95 49.09 48.82
N GLU A 14 -13.85 49.80 48.58
CA GLU A 14 -13.73 51.27 48.77
C GLU A 14 -14.81 52.07 48.03
N GLU A 15 -15.42 51.50 46.98
CA GLU A 15 -16.58 52.05 46.28
C GLU A 15 -17.86 52.07 47.12
N VAL A 16 -18.09 51.07 47.98
CA VAL A 16 -19.29 50.96 48.82
C VAL A 16 -19.25 51.99 49.96
N LEU A 17 -18.06 52.36 50.44
CA LEU A 17 -17.87 53.44 51.43
C LEU A 17 -18.15 54.83 50.84
N LYS A 18 -18.09 55.00 49.52
CA LYS A 18 -18.34 56.26 48.79
C LYS A 18 -19.80 56.42 48.34
N MET A 19 -20.60 55.36 48.43
CA MET A 19 -22.01 55.34 48.02
C MET A 19 -22.95 55.76 49.16
N SER A 20 -24.09 56.35 48.79
CA SER A 20 -25.14 56.62 49.78
C SER A 20 -25.80 55.32 50.24
N THR A 21 -26.25 55.26 51.49
CA THR A 21 -26.99 54.12 52.05
C THR A 21 -28.21 53.74 51.22
N GLU A 22 -28.85 54.70 50.55
CA GLU A 22 -29.98 54.48 49.64
C GLU A 22 -29.56 53.72 48.37
N GLU A 23 -28.41 54.06 47.80
CA GLU A 23 -27.83 53.44 46.60
C GLU A 23 -27.43 51.98 46.84
N ILE A 24 -26.84 51.69 48.02
CA ILE A 24 -26.45 50.34 48.41
C ILE A 24 -27.69 49.45 48.57
N VAL A 25 -28.77 49.98 49.15
CA VAL A 25 -30.04 49.25 49.31
C VAL A 25 -30.73 49.02 47.96
N GLN A 26 -30.65 49.96 47.02
CA GLN A 26 -31.18 49.74 45.66
C GLN A 26 -30.35 48.70 44.89
N ARG A 27 -29.01 48.78 44.92
CA ARG A 27 -28.13 47.80 44.26
C ARG A 27 -28.29 46.38 44.82
N THR A 28 -28.38 46.23 46.14
CA THR A 28 -28.60 44.90 46.75
C THR A 28 -29.95 44.31 46.34
N ARG A 29 -31.02 45.12 46.28
CA ARG A 29 -32.33 44.67 45.75
C ARG A 29 -32.28 44.26 44.28
N LEU A 30 -31.54 45.00 43.45
CA LEU A 30 -31.35 44.66 42.04
C LEU A 30 -30.58 43.35 41.91
N LEU A 31 -29.45 43.20 42.61
CA LEU A 31 -28.66 41.95 42.62
C LEU A 31 -29.47 40.75 43.15
N ASP A 32 -30.28 40.92 44.20
CA ASP A 32 -31.16 39.86 44.70
C ASP A 32 -32.22 39.44 43.67
N SER A 33 -32.77 40.42 42.93
CA SER A 33 -33.71 40.14 41.84
C SER A 33 -33.02 39.42 40.68
N GLU A 34 -31.79 39.81 40.37
CA GLU A 34 -30.97 39.25 39.30
C GLU A 34 -30.53 37.82 39.64
N ILE A 35 -30.10 37.56 40.88
CA ILE A 35 -29.76 36.22 41.37
C ILE A 35 -30.97 35.28 41.30
N LYS A 36 -32.18 35.78 41.62
CA LYS A 36 -33.41 34.97 41.48
C LYS A 36 -33.69 34.60 40.03
N ILE A 37 -33.51 35.55 39.10
CA ILE A 37 -33.67 35.30 37.66
C ILE A 37 -32.59 34.32 37.18
N MET A 38 -31.32 34.55 37.51
CA MET A 38 -30.21 33.66 37.15
C MET A 38 -30.42 32.24 37.68
N LYS A 39 -30.87 32.09 38.93
CA LYS A 39 -31.15 30.78 39.52
C LYS A 39 -32.29 30.05 38.79
N SER A 40 -33.32 30.78 38.38
CA SER A 40 -34.42 30.25 37.57
C SER A 40 -33.96 29.83 36.17
N GLU A 41 -33.14 30.66 35.51
CA GLU A 41 -32.54 30.38 34.20
C GLU A 41 -31.64 29.15 34.23
N VAL A 42 -30.77 29.04 35.24
CA VAL A 42 -29.89 27.87 35.43
C VAL A 42 -30.72 26.60 35.58
N LEU A 43 -31.80 26.64 36.36
CA LEU A 43 -32.69 25.49 36.52
C LEU A 43 -33.40 25.12 35.21
N ARG A 44 -33.88 26.12 34.44
CA ARG A 44 -34.52 25.88 33.14
C ARG A 44 -33.55 25.24 32.15
N VAL A 45 -32.36 25.82 31.98
CA VAL A 45 -31.34 25.29 31.06
C VAL A 45 -30.89 23.89 31.49
N THR A 46 -30.75 23.63 32.79
CA THR A 46 -30.37 22.30 33.28
C THR A 46 -31.44 21.26 32.95
N HIS A 47 -32.72 21.61 33.10
CA HIS A 47 -33.84 20.73 32.75
C HIS A 47 -33.93 20.48 31.23
N GLU A 48 -33.79 21.53 30.41
CA GLU A 48 -33.76 21.40 28.95
C GLU A 48 -32.59 20.54 28.47
N LEU A 49 -31.41 20.72 29.05
CA LEU A 49 -30.22 19.95 28.74
C LEU A 49 -30.40 18.47 29.12
N GLN A 50 -31.03 18.19 30.26
CA GLN A 50 -31.35 16.82 30.65
C GLN A 50 -32.37 16.18 29.70
N ALA A 51 -33.45 16.89 29.37
CA ALA A 51 -34.46 16.39 28.42
C ALA A 51 -33.88 16.14 27.02
N MET A 52 -32.97 16.99 26.54
CA MET A 52 -32.27 16.76 25.27
C MET A 52 -31.34 15.54 25.34
N LYS A 53 -30.61 15.35 26.44
CA LYS A 53 -29.77 14.16 26.64
C LYS A 53 -30.56 12.87 26.60
N ASP A 54 -31.72 12.84 27.25
CA ASP A 54 -32.58 11.65 27.27
C ASP A 54 -33.14 11.35 25.88
N LYS A 55 -33.56 12.38 25.13
CA LYS A 55 -33.97 12.22 23.72
C LYS A 55 -32.83 11.72 22.81
N ILE A 56 -31.62 12.24 22.98
CA ILE A 56 -30.45 11.78 22.22
C ILE A 56 -30.18 10.30 22.52
N LYS A 57 -30.28 9.90 23.79
CA LYS A 57 -30.09 8.50 24.20
C LYS A 57 -31.14 7.58 23.57
N GLU A 58 -32.41 7.95 23.65
CA GLU A 58 -33.51 7.20 23.03
C GLU A 58 -33.33 7.08 21.50
N ASN A 59 -32.99 8.18 20.83
CA ASN A 59 -32.75 8.18 19.39
C ASN A 59 -31.53 7.33 19.00
N SER A 60 -30.45 7.38 19.78
CA SER A 60 -29.25 6.57 19.53
C SER A 60 -29.54 5.07 19.64
N GLU A 61 -30.42 4.68 20.57
CA GLU A 61 -30.84 3.29 20.73
C GLU A 61 -31.69 2.83 19.55
N LYS A 62 -32.65 3.66 19.09
CA LYS A 62 -33.44 3.39 17.88
C LYS A 62 -32.56 3.24 16.63
N ILE A 63 -31.57 4.11 16.46
CA ILE A 63 -30.61 4.01 15.35
C ILE A 63 -29.80 2.72 15.45
N LYS A 64 -29.36 2.33 16.66
CA LYS A 64 -28.59 1.10 16.87
C LYS A 64 -29.38 -0.16 16.51
N VAL A 65 -30.68 -0.19 16.83
CA VAL A 65 -31.58 -1.30 16.45
C VAL A 65 -31.74 -1.39 14.94
N ASN A 66 -31.84 -0.25 14.23
CA ASN A 66 -31.89 -0.24 12.77
C ASN A 66 -30.53 -0.50 12.10
N LYS A 67 -29.43 -0.21 12.81
CA LYS A 67 -28.06 -0.51 12.41
C LYS A 67 -27.66 -1.94 12.82
N THR A 68 -28.57 -2.90 12.93
CA THR A 68 -28.17 -4.29 13.18
C THR A 68 -27.62 -4.94 11.92
N LEU A 69 -26.49 -5.63 12.05
CA LEU A 69 -26.01 -6.56 11.02
C LEU A 69 -27.06 -7.67 10.83
N PRO A 70 -27.26 -8.18 9.60
CA PRO A 70 -26.44 -8.01 8.39
C PRO A 70 -26.91 -6.91 7.42
N TYR A 71 -25.99 -6.15 6.83
CA TYR A 71 -26.26 -5.21 5.72
C TYR A 71 -26.03 -5.86 4.35
N LEU A 72 -26.63 -5.27 3.31
CA LEU A 72 -26.35 -5.56 1.91
C LEU A 72 -25.31 -4.57 1.39
N VAL A 73 -24.23 -5.06 0.77
CA VAL A 73 -23.22 -4.20 0.17
C VAL A 73 -23.73 -3.67 -1.18
N SER A 74 -23.55 -2.38 -1.41
CA SER A 74 -23.95 -1.70 -2.65
C SER A 74 -22.89 -0.68 -3.07
N ASN A 75 -22.88 -0.32 -4.35
CA ASN A 75 -22.03 0.74 -4.89
C ASN A 75 -22.88 1.95 -5.23
N VAL A 76 -22.41 3.14 -4.87
CA VAL A 76 -23.02 4.40 -5.32
C VAL A 76 -22.67 4.59 -6.80
N ILE A 77 -23.68 4.68 -7.67
CA ILE A 77 -23.46 4.92 -9.10
C ILE A 77 -23.30 6.42 -9.35
N GLU A 78 -24.27 7.19 -8.85
CA GLU A 78 -24.38 8.61 -9.15
C GLU A 78 -25.11 9.32 -8.00
N LEU A 79 -24.74 10.57 -7.79
CA LEU A 79 -25.42 11.51 -6.91
C LEU A 79 -26.14 12.52 -7.79
N LEU A 80 -27.44 12.65 -7.59
CA LEU A 80 -28.31 13.52 -8.37
C LEU A 80 -28.78 14.66 -7.49
N ASP A 81 -28.72 15.87 -7.99
CA ASP A 81 -29.40 16.99 -7.38
C ASP A 81 -30.76 17.10 -8.07
N VAL A 82 -31.83 16.73 -7.37
CA VAL A 82 -33.19 16.86 -7.90
C VAL A 82 -33.75 18.20 -7.46
N ASP A 83 -33.92 19.09 -8.42
CA ASP A 83 -34.70 20.31 -8.22
C ASP A 83 -36.19 19.96 -8.34
N PRO A 84 -37.06 20.49 -7.44
CA PRO A 84 -38.50 20.26 -7.53
C PRO A 84 -39.01 20.75 -8.89
N ASN A 85 -39.88 19.96 -9.52
CA ASN A 85 -40.61 20.42 -10.70
C ASN A 85 -41.58 21.54 -10.25
N ASP A 86 -41.46 22.74 -10.84
CA ASP A 86 -42.32 23.91 -10.57
C ASP A 86 -43.77 23.75 -11.09
N GLN A 87 -44.20 22.55 -11.50
CA GLN A 87 -45.50 22.31 -12.12
C GLN A 87 -46.22 21.09 -11.54
N GLU A 88 -46.74 21.14 -10.32
CA GLU A 88 -47.76 20.17 -9.90
C GLU A 88 -48.91 20.85 -9.14
N GLU A 89 -50.10 20.69 -9.73
CA GLU A 89 -51.40 21.20 -9.31
C GLU A 89 -51.90 20.52 -8.02
N ASP A 90 -52.69 21.28 -7.26
CA ASP A 90 -53.43 20.85 -6.07
C ASP A 90 -54.34 19.64 -6.36
N GLY A 91 -53.85 18.42 -6.14
CA GLY A 91 -54.63 17.20 -6.32
C GLY A 91 -54.05 15.98 -5.61
N ALA A 92 -54.62 15.65 -4.45
CA ALA A 92 -54.47 14.41 -3.67
C ALA A 92 -53.04 14.01 -3.23
N ASN A 93 -52.73 14.30 -1.94
CA ASN A 93 -51.55 13.80 -1.20
C ASN A 93 -50.25 13.73 -2.00
N ILE A 94 -49.68 14.90 -2.25
CA ILE A 94 -48.33 15.03 -2.80
C ILE A 94 -47.37 14.44 -1.75
N ASP A 95 -46.64 13.37 -2.11
CA ASP A 95 -45.59 12.80 -1.28
C ASP A 95 -44.57 13.90 -0.93
N LEU A 96 -44.30 14.10 0.36
CA LEU A 96 -43.31 15.07 0.87
C LEU A 96 -41.89 14.89 0.27
N ASP A 97 -41.66 13.81 -0.47
CA ASP A 97 -40.42 13.52 -1.19
C ASP A 97 -40.27 14.31 -2.50
N SER A 98 -41.35 14.74 -3.17
CA SER A 98 -41.25 15.55 -4.39
C SER A 98 -40.94 17.03 -4.13
N GLN A 99 -41.06 17.48 -2.88
CA GLN A 99 -40.75 18.86 -2.46
C GLN A 99 -39.33 19.05 -1.91
N ARG A 100 -38.56 17.97 -1.73
CA ARG A 100 -37.22 18.07 -1.14
C ARG A 100 -36.20 18.54 -2.17
N LYS A 101 -35.70 19.76 -1.98
CA LYS A 101 -34.39 20.16 -2.49
C LYS A 101 -33.34 19.37 -1.72
N GLY A 102 -32.73 18.38 -2.36
CA GLY A 102 -31.76 17.53 -1.70
C GLY A 102 -30.98 16.67 -2.68
N LYS A 103 -29.81 16.21 -2.22
CA LYS A 103 -29.00 15.25 -2.95
C LYS A 103 -29.69 13.88 -2.85
N CYS A 104 -30.02 13.31 -3.99
CA CYS A 104 -30.47 11.94 -4.14
C CYS A 104 -29.30 11.04 -4.55
N ALA A 105 -29.43 9.74 -4.30
CA ALA A 105 -28.41 8.76 -4.69
C ALA A 105 -29.02 7.62 -5.50
N VAL A 106 -28.32 7.20 -6.53
CA VAL A 106 -28.60 5.96 -7.25
C VAL A 106 -27.59 4.91 -6.78
N ILE A 107 -28.08 3.83 -6.18
CA ILE A 107 -27.23 2.73 -5.72
C ILE A 107 -27.45 1.49 -6.58
N LYS A 108 -26.38 0.72 -6.78
CA LYS A 108 -26.43 -0.62 -7.35
C LYS A 108 -26.04 -1.63 -6.30
N THR A 109 -26.99 -2.49 -5.97
CA THR A 109 -26.79 -3.59 -5.02
C THR A 109 -25.89 -4.68 -5.59
N SER A 110 -25.30 -5.47 -4.70
CA SER A 110 -24.54 -6.67 -5.09
C SER A 110 -25.38 -7.71 -5.85
N THR A 111 -26.72 -7.69 -5.68
CA THR A 111 -27.67 -8.50 -6.46
C THR A 111 -27.94 -7.94 -7.87
N ARG A 112 -27.17 -6.91 -8.29
CA ARG A 112 -27.24 -6.24 -9.60
C ARG A 112 -28.52 -5.44 -9.85
N GLN A 113 -29.29 -5.15 -8.80
CA GLN A 113 -30.47 -4.29 -8.88
C GLN A 113 -30.10 -2.85 -8.57
N THR A 114 -30.68 -1.91 -9.31
CA THR A 114 -30.49 -0.47 -9.13
C THR A 114 -31.68 0.12 -8.39
N TYR A 115 -31.40 0.87 -7.33
CA TYR A 115 -32.41 1.57 -6.54
C TYR A 115 -32.13 3.07 -6.57
N PHE A 116 -33.19 3.85 -6.74
CA PHE A 116 -33.18 5.30 -6.57
C PHE A 116 -33.58 5.62 -5.14
N LEU A 117 -32.76 6.40 -4.44
CA LEU A 117 -32.98 6.82 -3.07
C LEU A 117 -33.19 8.34 -3.05
N PRO A 118 -34.42 8.82 -2.76
CA PRO A 118 -34.67 10.24 -2.56
C PRO A 118 -33.99 10.74 -1.27
N VAL A 119 -33.78 9.85 -0.29
CA VAL A 119 -33.10 10.14 0.98
C VAL A 119 -31.89 9.21 1.12
N ILE A 120 -30.70 9.80 1.21
CA ILE A 120 -29.42 9.08 1.27
C ILE A 120 -29.35 8.19 2.52
N GLY A 121 -29.64 8.74 3.70
CA GLY A 121 -29.70 7.97 4.95
C GLY A 121 -28.87 8.57 6.08
N LEU A 122 -28.06 7.73 6.74
CA LEU A 122 -27.26 8.09 7.92
C LEU A 122 -25.89 8.71 7.56
N VAL A 123 -25.53 8.73 6.28
CA VAL A 123 -24.23 9.22 5.78
C VAL A 123 -24.40 10.58 5.10
N ASP A 124 -23.43 11.46 5.31
CA ASP A 124 -23.38 12.77 4.65
C ASP A 124 -23.17 12.65 3.14
N ALA A 125 -24.01 13.34 2.36
CA ALA A 125 -23.96 13.35 0.90
C ALA A 125 -22.63 13.87 0.33
N GLU A 126 -21.95 14.75 1.06
CA GLU A 126 -20.69 15.38 0.64
C GLU A 126 -19.49 14.41 0.70
N LYS A 127 -19.57 13.39 1.55
CA LYS A 127 -18.50 12.39 1.70
C LYS A 127 -18.59 11.30 0.65
N LEU A 128 -19.79 11.08 0.10
CA LEU A 128 -20.03 10.06 -0.92
C LEU A 128 -19.52 10.52 -2.28
N LYS A 129 -18.92 9.58 -2.99
CA LYS A 129 -18.49 9.76 -4.37
C LYS A 129 -19.04 8.61 -5.23
N PRO A 130 -19.28 8.87 -6.53
CA PRO A 130 -19.54 7.81 -7.49
C PRO A 130 -18.44 6.73 -7.43
N GLY A 131 -18.86 5.48 -7.23
CA GLY A 131 -17.99 4.31 -7.10
C GLY A 131 -17.73 3.84 -5.67
N ASP A 132 -18.15 4.60 -4.65
CA ASP A 132 -17.95 4.20 -3.24
C ASP A 132 -18.79 2.97 -2.86
N LEU A 133 -18.19 2.12 -2.02
CA LEU A 133 -18.84 0.97 -1.40
C LEU A 133 -19.58 1.40 -0.13
N VAL A 134 -20.86 1.08 -0.04
CA VAL A 134 -21.73 1.44 1.07
C VAL A 134 -22.50 0.24 1.60
N GLY A 135 -22.69 0.23 2.91
CA GLY A 135 -23.57 -0.72 3.62
C GLY A 135 -25.00 -0.21 3.60
N VAL A 136 -25.90 -1.02 3.05
CA VAL A 136 -27.30 -0.68 2.82
C VAL A 136 -28.21 -1.63 3.58
N ASN A 137 -29.32 -1.14 4.13
CA ASN A 137 -30.31 -2.01 4.76
C ASN A 137 -30.99 -2.92 3.71
N LYS A 138 -31.25 -4.19 4.05
CA LYS A 138 -31.83 -5.18 3.13
C LYS A 138 -33.27 -4.87 2.72
N ASP A 139 -34.05 -4.30 3.64
CA ASP A 139 -35.48 -4.08 3.41
C ASP A 139 -35.76 -2.67 2.89
N SER A 140 -35.16 -1.65 3.51
CA SER A 140 -35.43 -0.24 3.19
C SER A 140 -34.45 0.37 2.19
N TYR A 141 -33.39 -0.34 1.80
CA TYR A 141 -32.33 0.13 0.89
C TYR A 141 -31.66 1.45 1.27
N LEU A 142 -31.78 1.88 2.53
CA LEU A 142 -31.19 3.13 3.04
C LEU A 142 -29.70 2.94 3.35
N ILE A 143 -28.87 3.94 3.03
CA ILE A 143 -27.41 3.90 3.27
C ILE A 143 -27.12 4.11 4.76
N LEU A 144 -26.54 3.09 5.39
CA LEU A 144 -26.25 3.07 6.82
C LEU A 144 -24.82 3.50 7.13
N GLU A 145 -23.86 3.08 6.31
CA GLU A 145 -22.42 3.27 6.55
C GLU A 145 -21.63 3.26 5.24
N THR A 146 -20.56 4.04 5.18
CA THR A 146 -19.54 3.93 4.13
C THR A 146 -18.53 2.85 4.48
N LEU A 147 -18.40 1.86 3.61
CA LEU A 147 -17.44 0.78 3.77
C LEU A 147 -16.09 1.19 3.17
N PRO A 148 -14.97 0.72 3.73
CA PRO A 148 -13.67 0.91 3.11
C PRO A 148 -13.65 0.25 1.73
N THR A 149 -12.90 0.83 0.80
CA THR A 149 -12.74 0.28 -0.55
C THR A 149 -12.15 -1.13 -0.48
N GLU A 150 -12.82 -2.08 -1.12
CA GLU A 150 -12.35 -3.47 -1.16
C GLU A 150 -11.52 -3.72 -2.42
N TYR A 151 -10.27 -4.16 -2.23
CA TYR A 151 -9.44 -4.69 -3.29
C TYR A 151 -9.60 -6.20 -3.40
N ASP A 152 -9.33 -6.73 -4.60
CA ASP A 152 -9.30 -8.16 -4.86
C ASP A 152 -8.41 -8.90 -3.85
N SER A 153 -8.89 -10.03 -3.33
CA SER A 153 -8.15 -10.84 -2.36
C SER A 153 -6.77 -11.26 -2.86
N ARG A 154 -6.60 -11.42 -4.18
CA ARG A 154 -5.30 -11.72 -4.81
C ARG A 154 -4.30 -10.58 -4.61
N VAL A 155 -4.76 -9.33 -4.63
CA VAL A 155 -3.92 -8.14 -4.42
C VAL A 155 -3.53 -8.02 -2.95
N LYS A 156 -4.44 -8.31 -2.02
CA LYS A 156 -4.10 -8.38 -0.59
C LYS A 156 -3.05 -9.46 -0.30
N ALA A 157 -3.09 -10.59 -1.01
CA ALA A 157 -2.07 -11.63 -0.91
C ALA A 157 -0.70 -11.25 -1.52
N MET A 158 -0.64 -10.20 -2.36
CA MET A 158 0.62 -9.66 -2.90
C MET A 158 1.32 -8.73 -1.91
N GLU A 159 0.61 -8.28 -0.88
CA GLU A 159 1.21 -7.54 0.22
C GLU A 159 2.13 -8.46 1.01
N VAL A 160 3.36 -8.02 1.20
CA VAL A 160 4.34 -8.79 1.97
C VAL A 160 4.19 -8.42 3.44
N ASP A 161 3.46 -9.25 4.18
CA ASP A 161 3.27 -9.11 5.64
C ASP A 161 4.59 -9.29 6.41
N GLU A 162 5.48 -10.16 5.93
CA GLU A 162 6.77 -10.43 6.55
C GLU A 162 7.91 -9.67 5.89
N ARG A 163 8.48 -8.72 6.62
CA ARG A 163 9.65 -7.96 6.16
C ARG A 163 10.81 -8.90 5.86
N PRO A 164 11.37 -8.92 4.63
CA PRO A 164 12.62 -9.62 4.37
C PRO A 164 13.71 -9.03 5.28
N THR A 165 14.55 -9.88 5.87
CA THR A 165 15.62 -9.47 6.79
C THR A 165 16.98 -9.35 6.11
N GLU A 166 17.03 -9.49 4.78
CA GLU A 166 18.27 -9.50 4.00
C GLU A 166 18.94 -8.13 4.02
N GLN A 167 20.25 -8.09 4.27
CA GLN A 167 21.04 -6.85 4.28
C GLN A 167 21.90 -6.75 3.02
N TYR A 168 22.31 -5.52 2.64
CA TYR A 168 23.24 -5.32 1.53
C TYR A 168 24.60 -6.02 1.75
N SER A 169 24.99 -6.26 3.00
CA SER A 169 26.21 -7.01 3.36
C SER A 169 26.16 -8.50 3.00
N ASP A 170 24.97 -9.02 2.71
CA ASP A 170 24.74 -10.41 2.28
C ASP A 170 24.78 -10.54 0.74
N ILE A 171 25.00 -9.43 0.02
CA ILE A 171 25.13 -9.38 -1.43
C ILE A 171 26.60 -9.17 -1.79
N GLY A 172 27.21 -10.14 -2.47
CA GLY A 172 28.62 -10.08 -2.86
C GLY A 172 28.82 -9.55 -4.28
N GLY A 173 29.75 -8.61 -4.45
CA GLY A 173 30.30 -8.23 -5.77
C GLY A 173 29.41 -7.38 -6.68
N LEU A 174 28.33 -6.80 -6.14
CA LEU A 174 27.35 -5.99 -6.88
C LEU A 174 27.27 -4.55 -6.35
N ASP A 175 28.39 -4.01 -5.84
CA ASP A 175 28.40 -2.71 -5.14
C ASP A 175 27.93 -1.55 -6.02
N LYS A 176 28.29 -1.57 -7.31
CA LYS A 176 27.84 -0.56 -8.29
C LYS A 176 26.32 -0.61 -8.49
N GLN A 177 25.78 -1.82 -8.67
CA GLN A 177 24.34 -2.03 -8.86
C GLN A 177 23.54 -1.67 -7.61
N ILE A 178 24.07 -1.98 -6.41
CA ILE A 178 23.48 -1.58 -5.14
C ILE A 178 23.41 -0.05 -5.06
N GLN A 179 24.50 0.65 -5.37
CA GLN A 179 24.53 2.11 -5.35
C GLN A 179 23.50 2.72 -6.31
N GLU A 180 23.45 2.27 -7.57
CA GLU A 180 22.49 2.78 -8.56
C GLU A 180 21.03 2.57 -8.14
N LEU A 181 20.73 1.43 -7.52
CA LEU A 181 19.38 1.13 -7.02
C LEU A 181 19.01 1.97 -5.79
N VAL A 182 19.95 2.14 -4.86
CA VAL A 182 19.78 2.99 -3.66
C VAL A 182 19.56 4.45 -4.08
N GLU A 183 20.31 4.95 -5.06
CA GLU A 183 20.14 6.29 -5.61
C GLU A 183 18.79 6.50 -6.29
N ALA A 184 18.29 5.49 -7.01
CA ALA A 184 17.04 5.60 -7.72
C ALA A 184 15.80 5.48 -6.81
N ILE A 185 15.88 4.71 -5.72
CA ILE A 185 14.70 4.34 -4.92
C ILE A 185 14.77 4.89 -3.51
N VAL A 186 15.85 4.60 -2.78
CA VAL A 186 15.98 4.92 -1.35
C VAL A 186 16.17 6.42 -1.14
N LEU A 187 16.99 7.07 -1.96
CA LEU A 187 17.26 8.50 -1.86
C LEU A 187 15.99 9.36 -2.04
N PRO A 188 15.15 9.14 -3.07
CA PRO A 188 13.88 9.85 -3.21
C PRO A 188 12.87 9.58 -2.09
N MET A 189 12.96 8.45 -1.39
CA MET A 189 12.07 8.15 -0.27
C MET A 189 12.48 8.89 1.00
N ASN A 190 13.78 8.90 1.32
CA ASN A 190 14.30 9.47 2.56
C ASN A 190 14.64 10.95 2.47
N HIS A 191 15.09 11.44 1.30
CA HIS A 191 15.65 12.79 1.14
C HIS A 191 15.00 13.54 -0.04
N LYS A 192 13.68 13.73 0.01
CA LYS A 192 12.92 14.46 -1.03
C LYS A 192 13.41 15.90 -1.22
N GLU A 193 13.77 16.56 -0.13
CA GLU A 193 14.26 17.95 -0.12
C GLU A 193 15.49 18.15 -1.03
N LYS A 194 16.37 17.14 -1.16
CA LYS A 194 17.54 17.23 -2.05
C LYS A 194 17.13 17.32 -3.53
N PHE A 195 16.05 16.64 -3.92
CA PHE A 195 15.53 16.68 -5.28
C PHE A 195 14.77 17.98 -5.54
N GLU A 196 14.00 18.46 -4.56
CA GLU A 196 13.26 19.73 -4.64
C GLU A 196 14.20 20.94 -4.73
N ASN A 197 15.26 20.98 -3.91
CA ASN A 197 16.26 22.05 -3.93
C ASN A 197 17.05 22.09 -5.26
N LEU A 198 17.30 20.93 -5.86
CA LEU A 198 17.98 20.83 -7.15
C LEU A 198 17.02 21.07 -8.35
N GLY A 199 15.70 20.97 -8.13
CA GLY A 199 14.68 21.15 -9.16
C GLY A 199 14.57 19.99 -10.16
N ILE A 200 15.03 18.79 -9.80
CA ILE A 200 14.98 17.60 -10.67
C ILE A 200 13.92 16.61 -10.19
N GLN A 201 13.30 15.89 -11.13
CA GLN A 201 12.35 14.84 -10.80
C GLN A 201 13.09 13.52 -10.52
N PRO A 202 12.73 12.78 -9.46
CA PRO A 202 13.33 11.48 -9.20
C PRO A 202 12.90 10.46 -10.26
N PRO A 203 13.73 9.45 -10.57
CA PRO A 203 13.36 8.40 -11.51
C PRO A 203 12.11 7.65 -11.02
N LYS A 204 11.23 7.25 -11.94
CA LYS A 204 9.95 6.61 -11.62
C LYS A 204 10.11 5.12 -11.33
N GLY A 205 10.96 4.44 -12.10
CA GLY A 205 11.17 3.01 -11.98
C GLY A 205 12.56 2.55 -12.40
N VAL A 206 12.90 1.35 -11.94
CA VAL A 206 14.18 0.68 -12.19
C VAL A 206 13.91 -0.68 -12.83
N LEU A 207 14.61 -0.98 -13.92
CA LEU A 207 14.64 -2.30 -14.54
C LEU A 207 15.96 -3.00 -14.24
N MET A 208 15.88 -4.18 -13.66
CA MET A 208 17.01 -5.08 -13.43
C MET A 208 16.98 -6.19 -14.48
N TYR A 209 18.07 -6.33 -15.24
CA TYR A 209 18.18 -7.39 -16.25
C TYR A 209 19.54 -8.08 -16.22
N GLY A 210 19.59 -9.31 -16.70
CA GLY A 210 20.82 -10.10 -16.77
C GLY A 210 20.56 -11.60 -16.69
N PRO A 211 21.60 -12.44 -16.67
CA PRO A 211 21.46 -13.89 -16.57
C PRO A 211 20.69 -14.34 -15.33
N PRO A 212 20.04 -15.52 -15.36
CA PRO A 212 19.40 -16.09 -14.18
C PRO A 212 20.46 -16.45 -13.11
N GLY A 213 20.11 -16.26 -11.84
CA GLY A 213 20.98 -16.62 -10.71
C GLY A 213 22.04 -15.59 -10.33
N THR A 214 21.99 -14.36 -10.86
CA THR A 214 22.85 -13.23 -10.48
C THR A 214 22.34 -12.40 -9.30
N GLY A 215 21.19 -12.76 -8.72
CA GLY A 215 20.70 -12.12 -7.48
C GLY A 215 19.74 -10.93 -7.65
N LYS A 216 19.10 -10.76 -8.82
CA LYS A 216 18.10 -9.70 -9.07
C LYS A 216 16.99 -9.64 -8.01
N THR A 217 16.36 -10.79 -7.73
CA THR A 217 15.29 -10.91 -6.71
C THR A 217 15.82 -10.67 -5.29
N LEU A 218 17.09 -11.02 -5.02
CA LEU A 218 17.73 -10.83 -3.72
C LEU A 218 17.99 -9.35 -3.46
N LEU A 219 18.48 -8.59 -4.45
CA LEU A 219 18.67 -7.14 -4.32
C LEU A 219 17.34 -6.41 -4.06
N ALA A 220 16.25 -6.83 -4.73
CA ALA A 220 14.91 -6.26 -4.49
C ALA A 220 14.44 -6.47 -3.04
N ARG A 221 14.65 -7.67 -2.48
CA ARG A 221 14.29 -7.99 -1.09
C ARG A 221 15.14 -7.21 -0.09
N ALA A 222 16.45 -7.12 -0.31
CA ALA A 222 17.34 -6.33 0.53
C ALA A 222 16.97 -4.83 0.50
N CYS A 223 16.56 -4.30 -0.65
CA CYS A 223 16.07 -2.93 -0.73
C CYS A 223 14.78 -2.74 0.07
N ALA A 224 13.83 -3.68 -0.01
CA ALA A 224 12.59 -3.64 0.75
C ALA A 224 12.83 -3.67 2.27
N ALA A 225 13.79 -4.48 2.71
CA ALA A 225 14.19 -4.59 4.10
C ALA A 225 14.67 -3.25 4.69
N GLN A 226 15.42 -2.48 3.91
CA GLN A 226 16.10 -1.26 4.36
C GLN A 226 15.23 -0.01 4.30
N THR A 227 14.31 0.09 3.33
CA THR A 227 13.48 1.30 3.14
C THR A 227 12.34 1.43 4.14
N LYS A 228 11.96 0.35 4.85
CA LYS A 228 10.75 0.29 5.70
C LYS A 228 9.46 0.73 4.99
N ALA A 229 9.46 0.76 3.66
CA ALA A 229 8.32 1.10 2.84
C ALA A 229 7.43 -0.14 2.64
N THR A 230 6.16 0.08 2.30
CA THR A 230 5.25 -1.03 1.96
C THR A 230 5.78 -1.72 0.71
N PHE A 231 6.06 -3.02 0.79
CA PHE A 231 6.58 -3.79 -0.34
C PHE A 231 5.47 -4.68 -0.91
N LEU A 232 5.13 -4.43 -2.17
CA LEU A 232 4.14 -5.21 -2.91
C LEU A 232 4.86 -6.11 -3.90
N LYS A 233 4.75 -7.43 -3.73
CA LYS A 233 5.39 -8.41 -4.60
C LYS A 233 4.39 -8.91 -5.63
N LEU A 234 4.71 -8.70 -6.90
CA LEU A 234 3.90 -9.10 -8.03
C LEU A 234 4.74 -9.96 -8.96
N ALA A 235 4.27 -11.16 -9.31
CA ALA A 235 4.91 -11.99 -10.33
C ALA A 235 4.21 -11.79 -11.68
N GLY A 236 4.96 -11.59 -12.76
CA GLY A 236 4.44 -11.36 -14.11
C GLY A 236 3.35 -12.36 -14.54
N PRO A 237 3.55 -13.68 -14.34
CA PRO A 237 2.53 -14.69 -14.67
C PRO A 237 1.20 -14.53 -13.91
N GLN A 238 1.20 -13.94 -12.69
CA GLN A 238 -0.04 -13.74 -11.92
C GLN A 238 -0.99 -12.74 -12.57
N LEU A 239 -0.48 -11.86 -13.44
CA LEU A 239 -1.28 -10.91 -14.19
C LEU A 239 -2.05 -11.55 -15.34
N VAL A 240 -1.63 -12.74 -15.79
CA VAL A 240 -2.29 -13.47 -16.88
C VAL A 240 -3.44 -14.27 -16.29
N GLN A 241 -4.67 -13.90 -16.65
CA GLN A 241 -5.89 -14.52 -16.13
C GLN A 241 -6.72 -15.13 -17.25
N MET A 242 -7.54 -16.14 -16.90
CA MET A 242 -8.43 -16.80 -17.86
C MET A 242 -9.57 -15.89 -18.32
N PHE A 243 -10.06 -15.02 -17.43
CA PHE A 243 -11.15 -14.11 -17.74
C PHE A 243 -10.63 -12.80 -18.34
N ILE A 244 -11.31 -12.38 -19.41
CA ILE A 244 -11.04 -11.14 -20.12
C ILE A 244 -11.27 -9.97 -19.16
N GLY A 245 -10.19 -9.38 -18.67
CA GLY A 245 -10.18 -8.04 -18.05
C GLY A 245 -9.74 -8.10 -16.60
N ASP A 246 -9.66 -9.30 -16.06
CA ASP A 246 -9.22 -9.55 -14.70
C ASP A 246 -7.76 -9.14 -14.52
N GLY A 247 -6.89 -9.40 -15.50
CA GLY A 247 -5.50 -8.96 -15.45
C GLY A 247 -5.37 -7.44 -15.36
N ALA A 248 -6.07 -6.71 -16.22
CA ALA A 248 -6.10 -5.25 -16.21
C ALA A 248 -6.74 -4.68 -14.92
N LYS A 249 -7.77 -5.32 -14.39
CA LYS A 249 -8.35 -4.95 -13.09
C LYS A 249 -7.33 -5.15 -11.97
N LEU A 250 -6.64 -6.29 -11.94
CA LEU A 250 -5.67 -6.62 -10.92
C LEU A 250 -4.48 -5.65 -10.90
N VAL A 251 -4.00 -5.23 -12.08
CA VAL A 251 -2.99 -4.16 -12.19
C VAL A 251 -3.52 -2.87 -11.56
N ARG A 252 -4.72 -2.40 -11.92
CA ARG A 252 -5.31 -1.18 -11.35
C ARG A 252 -5.45 -1.25 -9.83
N ASP A 253 -5.95 -2.37 -9.32
CA ASP A 253 -6.16 -2.59 -7.89
C ASP A 253 -4.82 -2.61 -7.13
N ALA A 254 -3.77 -3.24 -7.68
CA ALA A 254 -2.43 -3.25 -7.10
C ALA A 254 -1.82 -1.83 -7.00
N PHE A 255 -1.96 -1.02 -8.06
CA PHE A 255 -1.50 0.36 -8.04
C PHE A 255 -2.33 1.26 -7.12
N ALA A 256 -3.64 1.00 -6.99
CA ALA A 256 -4.51 1.73 -6.07
C ALA A 256 -4.15 1.42 -4.61
N LEU A 257 -3.94 0.15 -4.26
CA LEU A 257 -3.47 -0.26 -2.93
C LEU A 257 -2.10 0.36 -2.60
N ALA A 258 -1.19 0.37 -3.57
CA ALA A 258 0.13 0.98 -3.40
C ALA A 258 0.05 2.50 -3.14
N LYS A 259 -0.93 3.20 -3.72
CA LYS A 259 -1.19 4.63 -3.48
C LYS A 259 -1.76 4.87 -2.08
N GLU A 260 -2.67 4.01 -1.63
CA GLU A 260 -3.22 4.09 -0.27
C GLU A 260 -2.13 3.87 0.79
N LYS A 261 -1.23 2.92 0.55
CA LYS A 261 -0.12 2.55 1.46
C LYS A 261 1.20 3.29 1.18
N ALA A 262 1.13 4.47 0.60
CA ALA A 262 2.31 5.30 0.32
C ALA A 262 3.05 5.68 1.62
N PRO A 263 4.40 5.58 1.69
CA PRO A 263 5.34 5.22 0.62
C PRO A 263 5.41 3.70 0.34
N SER A 264 5.43 3.33 -0.94
CA SER A 264 5.38 1.94 -1.37
C SER A 264 6.31 1.61 -2.55
N ILE A 265 6.73 0.35 -2.63
CA ILE A 265 7.55 -0.22 -3.69
C ILE A 265 6.81 -1.40 -4.29
N ILE A 266 6.54 -1.35 -5.59
CA ILE A 266 5.98 -2.47 -6.35
C ILE A 266 7.14 -3.19 -7.03
N PHE A 267 7.35 -4.46 -6.68
CA PHE A 267 8.33 -5.33 -7.34
C PHE A 267 7.62 -6.28 -8.30
N ILE A 268 7.94 -6.17 -9.59
CA ILE A 268 7.45 -7.03 -10.66
C ILE A 268 8.57 -7.98 -11.06
N ASP A 269 8.44 -9.26 -10.70
CA ASP A 269 9.35 -10.31 -11.16
C ASP A 269 8.85 -10.92 -12.48
N GLU A 270 9.75 -11.48 -13.28
CA GLU A 270 9.42 -12.12 -14.58
C GLU A 270 8.56 -11.23 -15.50
N LEU A 271 9.00 -9.98 -15.72
CA LEU A 271 8.29 -9.03 -16.57
C LEU A 271 8.12 -9.54 -18.01
N ASP A 272 8.98 -10.46 -18.46
CA ASP A 272 8.88 -11.14 -19.74
C ASP A 272 7.58 -11.93 -19.95
N ALA A 273 6.91 -12.36 -18.89
CA ALA A 273 5.62 -13.05 -18.99
C ALA A 273 4.52 -12.16 -19.62
N ILE A 274 4.58 -10.85 -19.40
CA ILE A 274 3.57 -9.89 -19.90
C ILE A 274 4.14 -8.86 -20.88
N GLY A 275 5.46 -8.65 -20.87
CA GLY A 275 6.12 -7.57 -21.58
C GLY A 275 6.57 -7.91 -23.00
N THR A 276 6.15 -9.04 -23.56
CA THR A 276 6.57 -9.49 -24.90
C THR A 276 6.19 -8.48 -25.98
N LYS A 277 7.08 -8.27 -26.96
CA LYS A 277 6.81 -7.46 -28.16
C LYS A 277 5.48 -7.84 -28.81
N ARG A 278 4.78 -6.83 -29.31
CA ARG A 278 3.52 -7.00 -30.02
C ARG A 278 3.78 -7.77 -31.31
N PHE A 279 3.26 -8.98 -31.37
CA PHE A 279 3.12 -9.71 -32.62
C PHE A 279 1.68 -9.55 -33.11
N ASP A 280 1.52 -9.45 -34.42
CA ASP A 280 0.21 -9.47 -35.09
C ASP A 280 -0.33 -10.90 -35.11
N SER A 281 -0.47 -11.48 -33.93
CA SER A 281 -0.92 -12.84 -33.70
C SER A 281 -2.43 -12.83 -33.48
N GLU A 282 -3.18 -13.48 -34.36
CA GLU A 282 -4.65 -13.59 -34.29
C GLU A 282 -5.15 -14.46 -33.11
N LYS A 283 -4.26 -15.02 -32.30
CA LYS A 283 -4.63 -15.89 -31.17
C LYS A 283 -5.16 -15.06 -29.99
N ALA A 284 -6.31 -15.47 -29.46
CA ALA A 284 -7.00 -14.77 -28.38
C ALA A 284 -6.17 -14.61 -27.09
N GLY A 285 -5.26 -15.56 -26.79
CA GLY A 285 -4.43 -15.51 -25.58
C GLY A 285 -3.45 -14.34 -25.54
N ASP A 286 -2.77 -14.08 -26.65
CA ASP A 286 -1.76 -13.01 -26.72
C ASP A 286 -2.38 -11.63 -26.61
N ARG A 287 -3.62 -11.48 -27.12
CA ARG A 287 -4.37 -10.22 -27.04
C ARG A 287 -4.73 -9.84 -25.59
N GLU A 288 -4.99 -10.82 -24.73
CA GLU A 288 -5.28 -10.55 -23.32
C GLU A 288 -4.04 -10.11 -22.53
N VAL A 289 -2.91 -10.77 -22.79
CA VAL A 289 -1.61 -10.40 -22.20
C VAL A 289 -1.24 -8.97 -22.62
N GLN A 290 -1.37 -8.66 -23.91
CA GLN A 290 -1.13 -7.32 -24.43
C GLN A 290 -2.03 -6.25 -23.79
N ARG A 291 -3.31 -6.57 -23.54
CA ARG A 291 -4.23 -5.63 -22.88
C ARG A 291 -3.82 -5.35 -21.44
N THR A 292 -3.41 -6.38 -20.70
CA THR A 292 -2.90 -6.23 -19.34
C THR A 292 -1.58 -5.44 -19.31
N MET A 293 -0.70 -5.67 -20.30
CA MET A 293 0.51 -4.87 -20.48
C MET A 293 0.20 -3.39 -20.76
N LEU A 294 -0.76 -3.10 -21.65
CA LEU A 294 -1.17 -1.72 -21.93
C LEU A 294 -1.70 -1.01 -20.69
N GLU A 295 -2.47 -1.71 -19.85
CA GLU A 295 -2.94 -1.16 -18.58
C GLU A 295 -1.77 -0.87 -17.63
N LEU A 296 -0.79 -1.78 -17.53
CA LEU A 296 0.43 -1.54 -16.77
C LEU A 296 1.17 -0.29 -17.28
N LEU A 297 1.28 -0.12 -18.60
CA LEU A 297 1.88 1.08 -19.20
C LEU A 297 1.13 2.35 -18.83
N ASN A 298 -0.21 2.32 -18.86
CA ASN A 298 -1.04 3.45 -18.47
C ASN A 298 -0.86 3.81 -16.99
N GLN A 299 -0.75 2.81 -16.10
CA GLN A 299 -0.50 3.07 -14.68
C GLN A 299 0.91 3.64 -14.43
N LEU A 300 1.93 3.18 -15.17
CA LEU A 300 3.30 3.69 -15.09
C LEU A 300 3.44 5.13 -15.62
N ASP A 301 2.74 5.47 -16.69
CA ASP A 301 2.75 6.84 -17.25
C ASP A 301 1.87 7.79 -16.45
N GLY A 302 0.70 7.32 -16.03
CA GLY A 302 -0.35 8.08 -15.34
C GLY A 302 0.01 8.51 -13.92
N PHE A 303 1.21 8.20 -13.44
CA PHE A 303 1.74 8.77 -12.21
C PHE A 303 1.96 10.27 -12.36
N GLN A 304 1.20 11.03 -11.58
CA GLN A 304 1.60 12.39 -11.21
C GLN A 304 3.03 12.32 -10.63
N PRO A 305 3.93 13.24 -11.00
CA PRO A 305 5.36 13.17 -10.63
C PRO A 305 5.60 13.19 -9.10
N ASN A 306 4.57 13.48 -8.31
CA ASN A 306 4.62 13.57 -6.85
C ASN A 306 4.23 12.26 -6.12
N THR A 307 3.99 11.15 -6.82
CA THR A 307 3.58 9.90 -6.18
C THR A 307 4.75 9.17 -5.52
N GLN A 308 4.58 8.81 -4.25
CA GLN A 308 5.55 8.09 -3.42
C GLN A 308 5.58 6.58 -3.70
N VAL A 309 5.17 6.17 -4.91
CA VAL A 309 5.16 4.78 -5.37
C VAL A 309 6.33 4.60 -6.33
N LYS A 310 7.19 3.62 -6.06
CA LYS A 310 8.33 3.27 -6.93
C LYS A 310 8.13 1.88 -7.51
N VAL A 311 8.56 1.69 -8.76
CA VAL A 311 8.44 0.40 -9.44
C VAL A 311 9.82 -0.19 -9.69
N ILE A 312 10.01 -1.45 -9.28
CA ILE A 312 11.17 -2.27 -9.59
C ILE A 312 10.69 -3.41 -10.48
N ALA A 313 11.24 -3.51 -11.68
CA ALA A 313 10.98 -4.65 -12.56
C ALA A 313 12.23 -5.50 -12.70
N ALA A 314 12.08 -6.83 -12.72
CA ALA A 314 13.16 -7.77 -13.01
C ALA A 314 12.80 -8.61 -14.24
N THR A 315 13.78 -8.83 -15.12
CA THR A 315 13.67 -9.75 -16.25
C THR A 315 14.98 -10.49 -16.46
N ASN A 316 14.91 -11.70 -17.00
CA ASN A 316 16.09 -12.41 -17.50
C ASN A 316 16.39 -12.07 -18.97
N ARG A 317 15.38 -11.60 -19.71
CA ARG A 317 15.41 -11.42 -21.16
C ARG A 317 14.90 -10.03 -21.52
N VAL A 318 15.81 -9.09 -21.70
CA VAL A 318 15.47 -7.72 -22.11
C VAL A 318 15.20 -7.60 -23.61
N ASP A 319 15.69 -8.55 -24.41
CA ASP A 319 15.56 -8.62 -25.87
C ASP A 319 14.11 -8.77 -26.36
N ILE A 320 13.29 -9.47 -25.58
CA ILE A 320 11.88 -9.76 -25.89
C ILE A 320 10.92 -8.68 -25.43
N LEU A 321 11.37 -7.73 -24.60
CA LEU A 321 10.50 -6.70 -24.05
C LEU A 321 10.05 -5.69 -25.11
N ASP A 322 8.80 -5.22 -25.00
CA ASP A 322 8.27 -4.11 -25.80
C ASP A 322 9.10 -2.85 -25.51
N PRO A 323 9.66 -2.17 -26.54
CA PRO A 323 10.36 -0.90 -26.40
C PRO A 323 9.56 0.18 -25.67
N ALA A 324 8.22 0.09 -25.68
CA ALA A 324 7.35 0.96 -24.93
C ALA A 324 7.63 0.87 -23.41
N LEU A 325 7.88 -0.31 -22.85
CA LEU A 325 8.21 -0.47 -21.42
C LEU A 325 9.56 0.18 -21.08
N LEU A 326 10.50 0.15 -22.03
CA LEU A 326 11.88 0.62 -21.86
C LEU A 326 12.07 2.13 -22.08
N ARG A 327 11.00 2.85 -22.40
CA ARG A 327 11.02 4.29 -22.64
C ARG A 327 11.20 5.05 -21.31
N SER A 328 11.95 6.16 -21.37
CA SER A 328 12.07 7.08 -20.23
C SER A 328 10.70 7.66 -19.86
N GLY A 329 10.47 7.85 -18.57
CA GLY A 329 9.17 8.13 -17.96
C GLY A 329 8.49 6.90 -17.36
N ARG A 330 9.02 5.70 -17.58
CA ARG A 330 8.52 4.42 -17.04
C ARG A 330 9.65 3.73 -16.27
N LEU A 331 10.49 2.99 -17.00
CA LEU A 331 11.68 2.31 -16.47
C LEU A 331 12.92 3.12 -16.84
N ASP A 332 13.19 4.16 -16.04
CA ASP A 332 14.24 5.14 -16.32
C ASP A 332 15.65 4.57 -16.17
N ARG A 333 15.89 3.87 -15.06
CA ARG A 333 17.19 3.26 -14.77
C ARG A 333 17.19 1.81 -15.22
N LYS A 334 18.19 1.43 -15.99
CA LYS A 334 18.38 0.06 -16.49
C LYS A 334 19.68 -0.46 -15.89
N ILE A 335 19.57 -1.35 -14.92
CA ILE A 335 20.68 -1.90 -14.17
C ILE A 335 20.97 -3.30 -14.71
N GLU A 336 22.16 -3.47 -15.26
CA GLU A 336 22.65 -4.75 -15.74
C GLU A 336 23.34 -5.53 -14.62
N PHE A 337 23.00 -6.81 -14.52
CA PHE A 337 23.61 -7.76 -13.61
C PHE A 337 24.58 -8.64 -14.40
N PRO A 338 25.89 -8.34 -14.37
CA PRO A 338 26.88 -9.19 -15.00
C PRO A 338 27.03 -10.52 -14.24
N MET A 339 27.70 -11.49 -14.86
CA MET A 339 28.20 -12.65 -14.14
C MET A 339 29.26 -12.21 -13.11
N PRO A 340 29.37 -12.90 -11.97
CA PRO A 340 30.32 -12.52 -10.93
C PRO A 340 31.77 -12.76 -11.37
N ASN A 341 32.61 -11.72 -11.17
CA ASN A 341 34.06 -11.81 -11.31
C ASN A 341 34.67 -12.75 -10.25
N GLU A 342 35.94 -13.11 -10.39
CA GLU A 342 36.68 -13.97 -9.45
C GLU A 342 36.54 -13.48 -7.99
N GLU A 343 36.82 -12.20 -7.73
CA GLU A 343 36.67 -11.60 -6.40
C GLU A 343 35.23 -11.67 -5.88
N ALA A 344 34.23 -11.47 -6.77
CA ALA A 344 32.83 -11.56 -6.40
C ALA A 344 32.43 -12.99 -6.01
N ARG A 345 32.93 -14.01 -6.74
CA ARG A 345 32.69 -15.43 -6.42
C ARG A 345 33.29 -15.79 -5.06
N ALA A 346 34.53 -15.39 -4.80
CA ALA A 346 35.17 -15.57 -3.50
C ALA A 346 34.30 -14.96 -2.38
N ARG A 347 33.84 -13.72 -2.58
CA ARG A 347 32.98 -13.03 -1.60
C ARG A 347 31.64 -13.70 -1.39
N ILE A 348 30.98 -14.18 -2.45
CA ILE A 348 29.69 -14.88 -2.38
C ILE A 348 29.83 -16.19 -1.59
N MET A 349 30.87 -16.99 -1.88
CA MET A 349 31.14 -18.22 -1.13
C MET A 349 31.44 -17.92 0.34
N GLN A 350 32.21 -16.87 0.62
CA GLN A 350 32.49 -16.43 1.98
C GLN A 350 31.21 -16.02 2.74
N ILE A 351 30.28 -15.32 2.09
CA ILE A 351 28.99 -14.94 2.71
C ILE A 351 28.17 -16.17 3.07
N HIS A 352 28.03 -17.13 2.15
CA HIS A 352 27.20 -18.31 2.37
C HIS A 352 27.80 -19.30 3.38
N SER A 353 29.13 -19.28 3.53
CA SER A 353 29.83 -20.12 4.50
C SER A 353 29.86 -19.56 5.93
N ARG A 354 29.47 -18.28 6.16
CA ARG A 354 29.42 -17.68 7.52
C ARG A 354 28.55 -18.44 8.53
N LYS A 355 27.55 -19.19 8.04
CA LYS A 355 26.63 -19.98 8.89
C LYS A 355 27.14 -21.39 9.18
N MET A 356 28.23 -21.80 8.53
CA MET A 356 28.80 -23.14 8.61
C MET A 356 30.11 -23.09 9.41
N ASN A 357 30.50 -24.23 9.99
CA ASN A 357 31.80 -24.36 10.64
C ASN A 357 32.87 -24.70 9.59
N VAL A 358 33.73 -23.74 9.26
CA VAL A 358 34.73 -23.85 8.20
C VAL A 358 36.13 -23.82 8.81
N SER A 359 37.01 -24.73 8.37
CA SER A 359 38.42 -24.68 8.76
C SER A 359 39.07 -23.39 8.26
N PRO A 360 39.96 -22.75 9.06
CA PRO A 360 40.73 -21.59 8.62
C PRO A 360 41.64 -21.87 7.41
N ASP A 361 41.87 -23.14 7.07
CA ASP A 361 42.70 -23.56 5.94
C ASP A 361 42.01 -23.35 4.56
N VAL A 362 40.73 -22.96 4.54
CA VAL A 362 39.98 -22.76 3.29
C VAL A 362 40.35 -21.44 2.62
N ASN A 363 41.01 -21.55 1.46
CA ASN A 363 41.31 -20.41 0.61
C ASN A 363 40.20 -20.13 -0.43
N TYR A 364 39.40 -19.09 -0.20
CA TYR A 364 38.32 -18.69 -1.12
C TYR A 364 38.81 -18.10 -2.45
N GLU A 365 40.03 -17.55 -2.52
CA GLU A 365 40.60 -17.04 -3.77
C GLU A 365 40.90 -18.20 -4.74
N GLU A 366 41.44 -19.30 -4.21
CA GLU A 366 41.68 -20.52 -4.97
C GLU A 366 40.36 -21.14 -5.45
N LEU A 367 39.36 -21.25 -4.58
CA LEU A 367 38.03 -21.76 -4.95
C LEU A 367 37.36 -20.89 -6.03
N ALA A 368 37.56 -19.57 -5.98
CA ALA A 368 37.03 -18.66 -6.99
C ALA A 368 37.68 -18.84 -8.36
N ARG A 369 38.98 -19.16 -8.41
CA ARG A 369 39.70 -19.52 -9.65
C ARG A 369 39.24 -20.86 -10.23
N CYS A 370 38.89 -21.81 -9.37
CA CYS A 370 38.37 -23.12 -9.81
C CYS A 370 36.90 -23.08 -10.27
N THR A 371 36.18 -21.97 -10.04
CA THR A 371 34.74 -21.83 -10.34
C THR A 371 34.46 -20.88 -11.50
N ASP A 372 35.07 -21.15 -12.64
CA ASP A 372 34.84 -20.39 -13.86
C ASP A 372 33.38 -20.49 -14.35
N ASP A 373 32.84 -19.37 -14.83
CA ASP A 373 31.46 -19.21 -15.31
C ASP A 373 30.37 -19.59 -14.31
N PHE A 374 30.67 -19.53 -13.00
CA PHE A 374 29.66 -19.78 -11.98
C PHE A 374 28.83 -18.54 -11.71
N ASN A 375 27.50 -18.70 -11.64
CA ASN A 375 26.62 -17.65 -11.12
C ASN A 375 26.56 -17.68 -9.58
N GLY A 376 25.95 -16.66 -8.98
CA GLY A 376 25.83 -16.59 -7.51
C GLY A 376 25.05 -17.75 -6.91
N ALA A 377 24.04 -18.25 -7.63
CA ALA A 377 23.27 -19.43 -7.23
C ALA A 377 24.13 -20.72 -7.20
N GLN A 378 25.04 -20.89 -8.16
CA GLN A 378 25.98 -22.02 -8.21
C GLN A 378 27.04 -21.91 -7.11
N CYS A 379 27.58 -20.71 -6.86
CA CYS A 379 28.50 -20.49 -5.74
C CYS A 379 27.84 -20.85 -4.39
N LYS A 380 26.56 -20.50 -4.22
CA LYS A 380 25.75 -20.95 -3.08
C LYS A 380 25.58 -22.46 -3.05
N ALA A 381 25.30 -23.09 -4.18
CA ALA A 381 25.14 -24.54 -4.29
C ALA A 381 26.42 -25.28 -3.88
N VAL A 382 27.59 -24.81 -4.30
CA VAL A 382 28.90 -25.38 -3.90
C VAL A 382 29.03 -25.41 -2.37
N CYS A 383 28.68 -24.32 -1.67
CA CYS A 383 28.75 -24.28 -0.21
C CYS A 383 27.80 -25.30 0.44
N VAL A 384 26.63 -25.53 -0.15
CA VAL A 384 25.66 -26.52 0.34
C VAL A 384 26.17 -27.95 0.11
N GLU A 385 26.70 -28.24 -1.08
CA GLU A 385 27.23 -29.57 -1.41
C GLU A 385 28.46 -29.91 -0.57
N ALA A 386 29.38 -28.96 -0.37
CA ALA A 386 30.50 -29.13 0.54
C ALA A 386 30.03 -29.51 1.96
N GLY A 387 28.98 -28.84 2.46
CA GLY A 387 28.31 -29.19 3.72
C GLY A 387 27.78 -30.63 3.75
N MET A 388 27.18 -31.09 2.66
CA MET A 388 26.65 -32.45 2.54
C MET A 388 27.77 -33.50 2.49
N ILE A 389 28.89 -33.21 1.84
CA ILE A 389 30.07 -34.09 1.77
C ILE A 389 30.71 -34.22 3.15
N ALA A 390 30.93 -33.10 3.84
CA ALA A 390 31.43 -33.09 5.21
C ALA A 390 30.51 -33.88 6.17
N LEU A 391 29.19 -33.79 5.98
CA LEU A 391 28.22 -34.56 6.75
C LEU A 391 28.29 -36.07 6.43
N ARG A 392 28.48 -36.46 5.16
CA ARG A 392 28.64 -37.87 4.76
C ARG A 392 29.87 -38.54 5.39
N ARG A 393 30.98 -37.81 5.55
CA ARG A 393 32.18 -38.31 6.26
C ARG A 393 32.06 -38.25 7.79
N GLY A 394 30.99 -37.65 8.32
CA GLY A 394 30.78 -37.48 9.76
C GLY A 394 31.67 -36.42 10.42
N ALA A 395 32.22 -35.48 9.64
CA ALA A 395 33.02 -34.39 10.17
C ALA A 395 32.15 -33.19 10.59
N THR A 396 32.67 -32.40 11.52
CA THR A 396 31.99 -31.20 12.05
C THR A 396 32.52 -29.89 11.45
N GLU A 397 33.60 -29.95 10.70
CA GLU A 397 34.24 -28.82 10.03
C GLU A 397 34.41 -29.10 8.54
N LEU A 398 34.35 -28.04 7.73
CA LEU A 398 34.57 -28.06 6.29
C LEU A 398 36.05 -27.86 5.97
N THR A 399 36.61 -28.74 5.15
CA THR A 399 37.97 -28.63 4.63
C THR A 399 37.96 -28.12 3.19
N HIS A 400 39.12 -27.69 2.69
CA HIS A 400 39.25 -27.23 1.30
C HIS A 400 38.86 -28.31 0.28
N GLU A 401 39.15 -29.58 0.58
CA GLU A 401 38.80 -30.72 -0.26
C GLU A 401 37.27 -30.89 -0.43
N ASP A 402 36.47 -30.64 0.61
CA ASP A 402 35.00 -30.73 0.52
C ASP A 402 34.45 -29.71 -0.49
N TYR A 403 35.04 -28.51 -0.53
CA TYR A 403 34.66 -27.50 -1.51
C TYR A 403 35.07 -27.91 -2.92
N MET A 404 36.25 -28.50 -3.10
CA MET A 404 36.70 -29.00 -4.40
C MET A 404 35.80 -30.12 -4.93
N GLU A 405 35.43 -31.09 -4.09
CA GLU A 405 34.46 -32.13 -4.45
C GLU A 405 33.07 -31.53 -4.75
N GLY A 406 32.63 -30.55 -3.95
CA GLY A 406 31.37 -29.83 -4.19
C GLY A 406 31.35 -29.09 -5.53
N ILE A 407 32.47 -28.48 -5.94
CA ILE A 407 32.62 -27.85 -7.26
C ILE A 407 32.45 -28.89 -8.36
N LEU A 408 33.13 -30.04 -8.24
CA LEU A 408 33.02 -31.14 -9.21
C LEU A 408 31.58 -31.65 -9.32
N GLU A 409 30.87 -31.81 -8.20
CA GLU A 409 29.47 -32.26 -8.20
C GLU A 409 28.55 -31.26 -8.90
N VAL A 410 28.71 -29.96 -8.62
CA VAL A 410 27.93 -28.88 -9.26
C VAL A 410 28.25 -28.78 -10.76
N GLN A 411 29.52 -28.94 -11.16
CA GLN A 411 29.92 -28.98 -12.56
C GLN A 411 29.41 -30.24 -13.28
N ALA A 412 29.40 -31.39 -12.63
CA ALA A 412 28.88 -32.64 -13.19
C ALA A 412 27.38 -32.55 -13.46
N LYS A 413 26.61 -31.92 -12.55
CA LYS A 413 25.19 -31.61 -12.76
C LYS A 413 24.97 -30.71 -13.99
N LYS A 414 25.93 -29.84 -14.35
CA LYS A 414 25.93 -29.04 -15.59
C LYS A 414 26.24 -29.89 -16.84
N LYS A 415 27.12 -30.90 -16.73
CA LYS A 415 27.60 -31.73 -17.85
C LYS A 415 26.77 -32.99 -18.13
N ALA A 416 25.88 -33.40 -17.22
CA ALA A 416 25.08 -34.63 -17.35
C ALA A 416 24.18 -34.70 -18.61
N ASN A 417 24.05 -33.60 -19.37
CA ASN A 417 23.35 -33.57 -20.66
C ASN A 417 24.24 -33.81 -21.89
N LEU A 418 25.58 -33.97 -21.78
CA LEU A 418 26.43 -34.03 -22.97
C LEU A 418 27.78 -34.74 -22.77
N GLN A 419 27.77 -36.07 -22.55
CA GLN A 419 28.97 -36.90 -22.77
C GLN A 419 28.60 -38.24 -23.43
N TYR A 420 28.30 -38.17 -24.74
CA TYR A 420 28.33 -39.30 -25.67
C TYR A 420 29.22 -38.96 -26.87
N TYR A 421 30.44 -38.47 -26.62
CA TYR A 421 31.47 -38.45 -27.65
C TYR A 421 32.68 -39.19 -27.10
N ALA A 422 33.02 -40.26 -27.82
CA ALA A 422 34.13 -41.17 -27.57
C ALA A 422 35.48 -40.53 -27.88
#